data_AF-A6VDB8-F1
#
_entry.id   AF-A6VDB8-F1
#
_cell.length_a   1.000
_cell.length_b   1.000
_cell.length_c   1.000
_cell.angle_alpha   90.00
_cell.angle_beta   90.00
_cell.angle_gamma   90.00
#
_symmetry.space_group_name_H-M   'P 1'
#
loop_
_entity.id
_entity.type
_entity.pdbx_description
1 polymer ?
#
loop_
_entity_poly.entity_id
_entity_poly.type
_entity_poly.pdbx_seq_one_letter_code
_entity_poly.pdbx_strand_id
1 'polypeptide(L)'
;MFAITRLARLRHPTSHALSHWILPLGWLALLTGMFWIGDRSDYHRLFYILLAAPTLLYVILQPRLLRPLAGSPLFIAFLAFSGYMMLSLSWSTPENSTGSLLKRPLYIALLFFCAAILALEAPRRLRTATWLAAVGALVSAVVTLLQYHWDASPLRLTGYGALYNPLLSAHVYGAFTALWLVYWMQSRHVLAPLPLLSLAVLGGLLVATGSRTPLVGLAASLVWLVLAGDRKKSLIALALAVAGALLAYVLYPEAIIQRGASFRPEIWADALRQIGEHPWLGHGYDHPMRIALSNGMLLADPHNIELGVLFAGGIIGLLLWLAIYALAFAFAWKNRQSPAVLLASTWLVFGLASGLTEGNAFLPRPKEHWFLIWIPLALLYALWVQKSARDKNETAS
;
A
#
# COMPACT_ATOMS: atom_id res chain seq x y z
N MET A 1 -11.87 33.14 -6.23
CA MET A 1 -11.39 32.89 -7.63
C MET A 1 -9.97 33.41 -7.92
N PHE A 2 -9.08 33.55 -6.91
CA PHE A 2 -7.78 34.24 -7.06
C PHE A 2 -6.52 33.39 -6.74
N ALA A 3 -6.61 32.25 -6.07
CA ALA A 3 -5.42 31.46 -5.70
C ALA A 3 -5.07 30.31 -6.69
N ILE A 4 -6.04 29.58 -7.24
CA ILE A 4 -5.78 28.62 -8.35
C ILE A 4 -5.35 29.36 -9.64
N THR A 5 -5.90 30.55 -9.87
CA THR A 5 -5.65 31.36 -11.07
C THR A 5 -4.24 31.94 -11.13
N ARG A 6 -3.52 32.03 -10.00
CA ARG A 6 -2.10 32.44 -9.95
C ARG A 6 -1.11 31.28 -10.05
N LEU A 7 -1.53 30.03 -9.84
CA LEU A 7 -0.75 28.84 -10.22
C LEU A 7 -0.89 28.53 -11.73
N ALA A 8 -1.98 28.98 -12.35
CA ALA A 8 -2.29 28.69 -13.75
C ALA A 8 -1.55 29.56 -14.81
N ARG A 9 -0.94 30.70 -14.45
CA ARG A 9 -0.47 31.69 -15.46
C ARG A 9 1.01 31.70 -15.83
N LEU A 10 1.81 30.75 -15.33
CA LEU A 10 3.15 30.49 -15.87
C LEU A 10 3.36 28.98 -15.99
N ARG A 11 2.47 28.29 -16.70
CA ARG A 11 2.66 26.87 -17.01
C ARG A 11 3.81 26.76 -18.00
N HIS A 12 5.01 26.49 -17.50
CA HIS A 12 6.11 26.03 -18.35
C HIS A 12 5.58 24.82 -19.15
N PRO A 13 5.69 24.78 -20.49
CA PRO A 13 5.13 23.69 -21.30
C PRO A 13 5.60 22.31 -20.83
N THR A 14 6.84 22.23 -20.34
CA THR A 14 7.40 21.04 -19.67
C THR A 14 6.61 20.62 -18.42
N SER A 15 6.19 21.53 -17.53
CA SER A 15 5.40 21.19 -16.35
C SER A 15 4.06 20.58 -16.73
N HIS A 16 3.39 21.13 -17.75
CA HIS A 16 2.14 20.57 -18.24
C HIS A 16 2.36 19.17 -18.83
N ALA A 17 3.44 18.98 -19.62
CA ALA A 17 3.79 17.68 -20.17
C ALA A 17 4.06 16.64 -19.07
N LEU A 18 4.81 17.03 -18.03
CA LEU A 18 5.10 16.19 -16.86
C LEU A 18 3.80 15.78 -16.15
N SER A 19 2.95 16.73 -15.75
CA SER A 19 1.75 16.44 -14.94
C SER A 19 0.64 15.75 -15.71
N HIS A 20 0.54 15.95 -17.03
CA HIS A 20 -0.54 15.37 -17.84
C HIS A 20 -0.12 14.09 -18.55
N TRP A 21 1.16 13.84 -18.86
CA TRP A 21 1.56 12.66 -19.63
C TRP A 21 2.51 11.75 -18.87
N ILE A 22 3.65 12.28 -18.41
CA ILE A 22 4.72 11.46 -17.83
C ILE A 22 4.32 10.93 -16.45
N LEU A 23 3.83 11.78 -15.54
CA LEU A 23 3.46 11.36 -14.19
C LEU A 23 2.27 10.38 -14.16
N PRO A 24 1.19 10.55 -14.95
CA PRO A 24 0.14 9.54 -15.03
C PRO A 24 0.64 8.20 -15.55
N LEU A 25 1.56 8.20 -16.53
CA LEU A 25 2.22 7.00 -17.02
C LEU A 25 3.08 6.37 -15.92
N GLY A 26 3.87 7.16 -15.20
CA GLY A 26 4.67 6.71 -14.06
C GLY A 26 3.83 6.12 -12.93
N TRP A 27 2.67 6.71 -12.64
CA TRP A 27 1.72 6.17 -11.67
C TRP A 27 1.15 4.82 -12.13
N LEU A 28 0.72 4.72 -13.39
CA LEU A 28 0.24 3.46 -13.98
C LEU A 28 1.34 2.39 -13.99
N ALA A 29 2.56 2.79 -14.33
CA ALA A 29 3.73 1.93 -14.38
C ALA A 29 4.15 1.43 -12.98
N LEU A 30 4.08 2.29 -11.95
CA LEU A 30 4.28 1.87 -10.56
C LEU A 30 3.26 0.80 -10.17
N LEU A 31 1.97 1.03 -10.48
CA LEU A 31 0.90 0.13 -10.06
C LEU A 31 0.83 -1.18 -10.83
N THR A 32 1.26 -1.20 -12.09
CA THR A 32 1.18 -2.39 -12.94
C THR A 32 2.52 -3.07 -13.20
N GLY A 33 3.65 -2.39 -12.94
CA GLY A 33 4.99 -2.85 -13.31
C GLY A 33 5.32 -4.26 -12.83
N MET A 34 4.87 -4.63 -11.63
CA MET A 34 5.09 -5.97 -11.08
C MET A 34 4.40 -7.09 -11.87
N PHE A 35 3.35 -6.78 -12.63
CA PHE A 35 2.61 -7.78 -13.42
C PHE A 35 3.29 -8.15 -14.74
N TRP A 36 4.24 -7.34 -15.22
CA TRP A 36 4.83 -7.52 -16.54
C TRP A 36 6.34 -7.38 -16.57
N ILE A 37 6.96 -6.82 -15.52
CA ILE A 37 8.41 -6.78 -15.38
C ILE A 37 8.91 -8.08 -14.75
N GLY A 38 9.90 -8.70 -15.40
CA GLY A 38 10.52 -9.93 -14.94
C GLY A 38 11.43 -9.75 -13.71
N ASP A 39 12.15 -8.63 -13.60
CA ASP A 39 13.10 -8.36 -12.53
C ASP A 39 12.72 -7.13 -11.67
N ARG A 40 12.86 -7.26 -10.35
CA ARG A 40 12.71 -6.15 -9.40
C ARG A 40 13.66 -4.99 -9.68
N SER A 41 14.85 -5.25 -10.22
CA SER A 41 15.81 -4.20 -10.59
C SER A 41 15.23 -3.24 -11.63
N ASP A 42 14.55 -3.78 -12.64
CA ASP A 42 13.89 -3.02 -13.70
C ASP A 42 12.62 -2.33 -13.20
N TYR A 43 11.89 -2.94 -12.25
CA TYR A 43 10.77 -2.26 -11.58
C TYR A 43 11.23 -0.99 -10.84
N HIS A 44 12.39 -1.04 -10.16
CA HIS A 44 12.97 0.15 -9.56
C HIS A 44 13.36 1.20 -10.60
N ARG A 45 13.98 0.81 -11.73
CA ARG A 45 14.36 1.73 -12.82
C ARG A 45 13.14 2.43 -13.41
N LEU A 46 12.07 1.68 -13.66
CA LEU A 46 10.80 2.22 -14.14
C LEU A 46 10.25 3.31 -13.20
N PHE A 47 10.23 3.02 -11.90
CA PHE A 47 9.84 3.99 -10.89
C PHE A 47 10.75 5.24 -10.91
N TYR A 48 12.07 5.06 -10.99
CA TYR A 48 13.00 6.20 -11.00
C TYR A 48 12.81 7.10 -12.21
N ILE A 49 12.66 6.51 -13.40
CA ILE A 49 12.61 7.23 -14.68
C ILE A 49 11.24 7.88 -14.90
N LEU A 50 10.14 7.19 -14.59
CA LEU A 50 8.79 7.66 -14.94
C LEU A 50 8.07 8.38 -13.80
N LEU A 51 8.49 8.19 -12.55
CA LEU A 51 7.83 8.76 -11.39
C LEU A 51 8.76 9.67 -10.58
N ALA A 52 9.87 9.13 -10.05
CA ALA A 52 10.70 9.87 -9.10
C ALA A 52 11.39 11.09 -9.74
N ALA A 53 12.13 10.90 -10.83
CA ALA A 53 12.84 12.00 -11.50
C ALA A 53 11.89 13.05 -12.12
N PRO A 54 10.80 12.68 -12.82
CA PRO A 54 9.82 13.64 -13.31
C PRO A 54 9.13 14.43 -12.20
N THR A 55 8.85 13.80 -11.05
CA THR A 55 8.27 14.49 -9.89
C THR A 55 9.24 15.50 -9.31
N LEU A 56 10.50 15.11 -9.13
CA LEU A 56 11.54 16.00 -8.64
C LEU A 56 11.73 17.20 -9.58
N LEU A 57 11.80 16.96 -10.89
CA LEU A 57 11.89 18.01 -11.90
C LEU A 57 10.68 18.95 -11.84
N TYR A 58 9.47 18.42 -11.70
CA TYR A 58 8.27 19.25 -11.58
C TYR A 58 8.32 20.17 -10.36
N VAL A 59 8.76 19.65 -9.21
CA VAL A 59 8.92 20.43 -7.98
C VAL A 59 9.99 21.51 -8.11
N ILE A 60 11.11 21.21 -8.78
CA ILE A 60 12.17 22.19 -9.08
C ILE A 60 11.66 23.30 -10.00
N LEU A 61 10.87 22.96 -11.02
CA LEU A 61 10.26 23.93 -11.94
C LEU A 61 9.16 24.75 -11.27
N GLN A 62 8.53 24.24 -10.20
CA GLN A 62 7.42 24.89 -9.49
C GLN A 62 7.65 24.91 -7.97
N PRO A 63 8.68 25.63 -7.47
CA PRO A 63 9.05 25.61 -6.06
C PRO A 63 7.94 26.15 -5.13
N ARG A 64 7.01 26.95 -5.66
CA ARG A 64 5.83 27.44 -4.92
C ARG A 64 4.91 26.30 -4.44
N LEU A 65 4.95 25.13 -5.08
CA LEU A 65 4.19 23.96 -4.66
C LEU A 65 4.80 23.24 -3.45
N LEU A 66 6.08 23.49 -3.12
CA LEU A 66 6.70 22.85 -1.96
C LEU A 66 5.96 23.17 -0.66
N ARG A 67 5.54 24.43 -0.47
CA ARG A 67 4.85 24.84 0.76
C ARG A 67 3.51 24.10 0.97
N PRO A 68 2.58 24.05 0.01
CA PRO A 68 1.33 23.29 0.18
C PRO A 68 1.55 21.77 0.24
N LEU A 69 2.58 21.23 -0.44
CA LEU A 69 2.91 19.81 -0.37
C LEU A 69 3.49 19.42 1.00
N ALA A 70 4.54 20.11 1.44
CA ALA A 70 5.23 19.80 2.69
C ALA A 70 4.42 20.17 3.95
N GLY A 71 3.42 21.06 3.83
CA GLY A 71 2.65 21.58 4.96
C GLY A 71 1.52 20.68 5.47
N SER A 72 1.26 19.53 4.86
CA SER A 72 0.20 18.64 5.37
C SER A 72 0.64 17.94 6.67
N PRO A 73 -0.22 17.84 7.69
CA PRO A 73 0.11 17.13 8.93
C PRO A 73 0.56 15.68 8.70
N LEU A 74 -0.07 14.99 7.75
CA LEU A 74 0.28 13.61 7.39
C LEU A 74 1.72 13.51 6.85
N PHE A 75 2.12 14.44 5.98
CA PHE A 75 3.49 14.47 5.45
C PHE A 75 4.51 14.87 6.52
N ILE A 76 4.16 15.79 7.42
CA ILE A 76 5.01 16.17 8.56
C ILE A 76 5.23 14.97 9.48
N ALA A 77 4.18 14.18 9.78
CA ALA A 77 4.32 12.96 10.57
C ALA A 77 5.22 11.93 9.86
N PHE A 78 5.08 11.78 8.54
CA PHE A 78 5.99 10.96 7.74
C PHE A 78 7.45 11.44 7.81
N LEU A 79 7.69 12.76 7.74
CA LEU A 79 9.03 13.33 7.86
C LEU A 79 9.60 13.13 9.27
N ALA A 80 8.79 13.28 10.31
CA ALA A 80 9.21 13.04 11.69
C ALA A 80 9.61 11.57 11.90
N PHE A 81 8.78 10.63 11.46
CA PHE A 81 9.10 9.20 11.46
C PHE A 81 10.38 8.91 10.66
N SER A 82 10.47 9.42 9.42
CA SER A 82 11.63 9.18 8.57
C SER A 82 12.91 9.76 9.17
N GLY A 83 12.84 10.99 9.70
CA GLY A 83 13.96 11.65 10.37
C GLY A 83 14.44 10.86 11.58
N TYR A 84 13.51 10.35 12.39
CA TYR A 84 13.82 9.47 13.51
C TYR A 84 14.49 8.16 13.05
N MET A 85 13.97 7.49 12.02
CA MET A 85 14.60 6.28 11.50
C MET A 85 15.99 6.54 10.91
N MET A 86 16.20 7.70 10.25
CA MET A 86 17.54 8.06 9.77
C MET A 86 18.50 8.39 10.92
N LEU A 87 18.01 9.06 11.97
CA LEU A 87 18.79 9.31 13.18
C LEU A 87 19.21 7.99 13.84
N SER A 88 18.32 7.00 13.85
CA SER A 88 18.59 5.67 14.41
C SER A 88 19.71 4.88 13.72
N LEU A 89 20.15 5.32 12.54
CA LEU A 89 21.34 4.76 11.90
C LEU A 89 22.62 5.03 12.70
N SER A 90 22.65 6.02 13.61
CA SER A 90 23.84 6.30 14.43
C SER A 90 24.07 5.27 15.54
N TRP A 91 23.06 4.45 15.88
CA TRP A 91 23.19 3.33 16.82
C TRP A 91 22.78 1.98 16.19
N SER A 92 22.65 1.92 14.86
CA SER A 92 22.36 0.68 14.12
C SER A 92 23.64 0.03 13.61
N THR A 93 23.58 -1.29 13.36
CA THR A 93 24.58 -2.02 12.56
C THR A 93 23.95 -2.46 11.23
N PRO A 94 23.76 -1.53 10.27
CA PRO A 94 22.97 -1.80 9.08
C PRO A 94 23.67 -2.77 8.12
N GLU A 95 22.91 -3.67 7.51
CA GLU A 95 23.42 -4.55 6.43
C GLU A 95 23.57 -3.79 5.10
N ASN A 96 22.75 -2.77 4.87
CA ASN A 96 22.82 -1.93 3.67
C ASN A 96 23.65 -0.66 3.90
N SER A 97 24.22 -0.12 2.83
CA SER A 97 24.94 1.15 2.90
C SER A 97 24.04 2.32 3.33
N THR A 98 24.53 3.16 4.24
CA THR A 98 23.84 4.35 4.77
C THR A 98 23.31 5.24 3.65
N GLY A 99 24.10 5.47 2.60
CA GLY A 99 23.68 6.26 1.44
C GLY A 99 22.50 5.66 0.67
N SER A 100 22.36 4.33 0.65
CA SER A 100 21.16 3.69 0.09
C SER A 100 19.95 3.84 1.02
N LEU A 101 20.15 3.80 2.35
CA LEU A 101 19.08 3.90 3.34
C LEU A 101 18.46 5.29 3.35
N LEU A 102 19.30 6.34 3.29
CA LEU A 102 18.88 7.75 3.24
C LEU A 102 18.03 8.09 2.00
N LYS A 103 18.20 7.34 0.90
CA LYS A 103 17.39 7.53 -0.33
C LYS A 103 15.98 6.97 -0.21
N ARG A 104 15.74 5.97 0.67
CA ARG A 104 14.45 5.28 0.71
C ARG A 104 13.29 6.22 1.14
N PRO A 105 13.42 7.05 2.20
CA PRO A 105 12.41 8.06 2.52
C PRO A 105 12.19 9.10 1.41
N LEU A 106 13.25 9.50 0.70
CA LEU A 106 13.14 10.43 -0.43
C LEU A 106 12.25 9.86 -1.54
N TYR A 107 12.39 8.58 -1.88
CA TYR A 107 11.53 7.95 -2.87
C TYR A 107 10.06 7.92 -2.46
N ILE A 108 9.78 7.69 -1.19
CA ILE A 108 8.41 7.74 -0.65
C ILE A 108 7.88 9.18 -0.66
N ALA A 109 8.70 10.18 -0.32
CA ALA A 109 8.32 11.58 -0.42
C ALA A 109 7.97 11.99 -1.86
N LEU A 110 8.73 11.52 -2.84
CA LEU A 110 8.45 11.73 -4.26
C LEU A 110 7.18 11.00 -4.71
N LEU A 111 6.85 9.83 -4.14
CA LEU A 111 5.56 9.18 -4.36
C LEU A 111 4.39 10.06 -3.86
N PHE A 112 4.50 10.60 -2.64
CA PHE A 112 3.50 11.48 -2.06
C PHE A 112 3.30 12.71 -2.95
N PHE A 113 4.40 13.37 -3.32
CA PHE A 113 4.36 14.56 -4.18
C PHE A 113 3.77 14.25 -5.55
N CYS A 114 4.13 13.13 -6.18
CA CYS A 114 3.53 12.69 -7.44
C CYS A 114 2.01 12.58 -7.31
N ALA A 115 1.51 11.85 -6.30
CA ALA A 115 0.09 11.67 -6.09
C ALA A 115 -0.64 13.01 -5.89
N ALA A 116 -0.07 13.92 -5.08
CA ALA A 116 -0.65 15.24 -4.85
C ALA A 116 -0.62 16.16 -6.08
N ILE A 117 0.48 16.17 -6.84
CA ILE A 117 0.56 16.91 -8.11
C ILE A 117 -0.51 16.40 -9.08
N LEU A 118 -0.65 15.08 -9.22
CA LEU A 118 -1.68 14.47 -10.05
C LEU A 118 -3.10 14.81 -9.56
N ALA A 119 -3.34 14.84 -8.25
CA ALA A 119 -4.64 15.21 -7.70
C ALA A 119 -4.98 16.70 -7.91
N LEU A 120 -3.98 17.59 -7.88
CA LEU A 120 -4.18 19.02 -8.10
C LEU A 120 -4.33 19.35 -9.58
N GLU A 121 -3.46 18.83 -10.44
CA GLU A 121 -3.35 19.25 -11.85
C GLU A 121 -4.13 18.35 -12.82
N ALA A 122 -4.19 17.05 -12.56
CA ALA A 122 -4.76 16.07 -13.48
C ALA A 122 -5.62 14.99 -12.76
N PRO A 123 -6.59 15.36 -11.91
CA PRO A 123 -7.31 14.40 -11.06
C PRO A 123 -8.07 13.33 -11.85
N ARG A 124 -8.53 13.66 -13.06
CA ARG A 124 -9.15 12.67 -13.98
C ARG A 124 -8.13 11.62 -14.41
N ARG A 125 -6.89 12.02 -14.74
CA ARG A 125 -5.83 11.09 -15.17
C ARG A 125 -5.34 10.21 -14.02
N LEU A 126 -5.24 10.74 -12.79
CA LEU A 126 -4.94 9.94 -11.60
C LEU A 126 -5.97 8.81 -11.40
N ARG A 127 -7.26 9.18 -11.49
CA ARG A 127 -8.36 8.22 -11.37
C ARG A 127 -8.33 7.19 -12.51
N THR A 128 -8.19 7.63 -13.75
CA THR A 128 -8.11 6.73 -14.91
C THR A 128 -6.91 5.79 -14.82
N ALA A 129 -5.72 6.27 -14.46
CA ALA A 129 -4.53 5.44 -14.29
C ALA A 129 -4.71 4.40 -13.18
N THR A 130 -5.30 4.78 -12.04
CA THR A 130 -5.60 3.85 -10.94
C THR A 130 -6.64 2.81 -11.34
N TRP A 131 -7.66 3.20 -12.10
CA TRP A 131 -8.66 2.27 -12.63
C TRP A 131 -8.07 1.32 -13.69
N LEU A 132 -7.27 1.82 -14.62
CA LEU A 132 -6.55 1.01 -15.61
C LEU A 132 -5.60 0.01 -14.92
N ALA A 133 -4.94 0.41 -13.84
CA ALA A 133 -4.12 -0.51 -13.05
C ALA A 133 -4.96 -1.63 -12.42
N ALA A 134 -6.17 -1.33 -11.92
CA ALA A 134 -7.07 -2.34 -11.38
C ALA A 134 -7.57 -3.32 -12.45
N VAL A 135 -7.79 -2.85 -13.69
CA VAL A 135 -8.08 -3.72 -14.84
C VAL A 135 -6.84 -4.54 -15.22
N GLY A 136 -5.65 -3.94 -15.21
CA GLY A 136 -4.38 -4.65 -15.45
C GLY A 136 -4.14 -5.76 -14.44
N ALA A 137 -4.47 -5.54 -13.16
CA ALA A 137 -4.41 -6.55 -12.12
C ALA A 137 -5.38 -7.72 -12.38
N LEU A 138 -6.59 -7.44 -12.88
CA LEU A 138 -7.53 -8.49 -13.30
C LEU A 138 -6.95 -9.32 -14.44
N VAL A 139 -6.45 -8.67 -15.50
CA VAL A 139 -5.85 -9.37 -16.65
C VAL A 139 -4.68 -10.24 -16.19
N SER A 140 -3.79 -9.69 -15.38
CA SER A 140 -2.67 -10.44 -14.80
C SER A 140 -3.16 -11.61 -13.96
N ALA A 141 -4.19 -11.44 -13.12
CA ALA A 141 -4.73 -12.52 -12.31
C ALA A 141 -5.29 -13.68 -13.15
N VAL A 142 -5.98 -13.38 -14.26
CA VAL A 142 -6.43 -14.41 -15.21
C VAL A 142 -5.24 -15.17 -15.79
N VAL A 143 -4.22 -14.46 -16.27
CA VAL A 143 -3.01 -15.08 -16.83
C VAL A 143 -2.33 -15.98 -15.81
N THR A 144 -2.15 -15.51 -14.56
CA THR A 144 -1.54 -16.28 -13.48
C THR A 144 -2.33 -17.53 -13.13
N LEU A 145 -3.67 -17.45 -13.10
CA LEU A 145 -4.53 -18.60 -12.84
C LEU A 145 -4.47 -19.64 -13.97
N LEU A 146 -4.44 -19.19 -15.23
CA LEU A 146 -4.30 -20.08 -16.39
C LEU A 146 -2.95 -20.81 -16.37
N GLN A 147 -1.85 -20.10 -16.07
CA GLN A 147 -0.53 -20.71 -15.91
C GLN A 147 -0.51 -21.73 -14.77
N TYR A 148 -1.07 -21.37 -13.61
CA TYR A 148 -1.16 -22.28 -12.48
C TYR A 148 -1.91 -23.58 -12.80
N HIS A 149 -3.01 -23.48 -13.55
CA HIS A 149 -3.77 -24.65 -13.97
C HIS A 149 -3.02 -25.49 -15.00
N TRP A 150 -2.27 -24.85 -15.91
CA TRP A 150 -1.47 -25.51 -16.93
C TRP A 150 -0.28 -26.29 -16.34
N ASP A 151 0.40 -25.70 -15.36
CA ASP A 151 1.60 -26.29 -14.74
C ASP A 151 1.27 -27.47 -13.79
N ALA A 152 -0.03 -27.73 -13.53
CA ALA A 152 -0.53 -28.79 -12.66
C ALA A 152 0.15 -28.85 -11.27
N SER A 153 0.65 -27.71 -10.76
CA SER A 153 1.44 -27.66 -9.53
C SER A 153 0.58 -28.00 -8.31
N PRO A 154 0.87 -29.08 -7.57
CA PRO A 154 -0.02 -29.59 -6.54
C PRO A 154 0.03 -28.81 -5.21
N LEU A 155 0.96 -27.84 -5.03
CA LEU A 155 1.35 -27.39 -3.69
C LEU A 155 1.21 -25.89 -3.38
N ARG A 156 0.89 -25.02 -4.35
CA ARG A 156 0.38 -23.62 -4.22
C ARG A 156 0.59 -22.89 -5.55
N LEU A 157 -0.19 -21.83 -5.79
CA LEU A 157 0.09 -20.90 -6.88
C LEU A 157 1.43 -20.20 -6.66
N THR A 158 2.40 -20.47 -7.53
CA THR A 158 3.62 -19.67 -7.70
C THR A 158 3.34 -18.61 -8.76
N GLY A 159 3.62 -17.34 -8.45
CA GLY A 159 3.50 -16.30 -9.47
C GLY A 159 4.72 -16.29 -10.40
N TYR A 160 4.85 -15.26 -11.23
CA TYR A 160 5.92 -15.12 -12.22
C TYR A 160 6.64 -13.77 -12.10
N GLY A 161 7.86 -13.67 -12.63
CA GLY A 161 8.64 -12.43 -12.67
C GLY A 161 8.82 -11.79 -11.28
N ALA A 162 8.53 -10.49 -11.16
CA ALA A 162 8.59 -9.78 -9.88
C ALA A 162 7.62 -10.33 -8.81
N LEU A 163 6.62 -11.12 -9.22
CA LEU A 163 5.58 -11.72 -8.39
C LEU A 163 5.79 -13.24 -8.16
N TYR A 164 7.03 -13.74 -8.28
CA TYR A 164 7.30 -15.17 -8.09
C TYR A 164 6.89 -15.69 -6.70
N ASN A 165 6.99 -14.86 -5.66
CA ASN A 165 6.69 -15.27 -4.29
C ASN A 165 5.15 -15.24 -4.05
N PRO A 166 4.50 -16.39 -3.78
CA PRO A 166 3.06 -16.46 -3.58
C PRO A 166 2.51 -15.52 -2.51
N LEU A 167 3.23 -15.36 -1.40
CA LEU A 167 2.80 -14.53 -0.27
C LEU A 167 2.82 -13.05 -0.65
N LEU A 168 3.90 -12.60 -1.31
CA LEU A 168 4.06 -11.21 -1.71
C LEU A 168 3.10 -10.84 -2.85
N SER A 169 2.82 -11.77 -3.75
CA SER A 169 1.84 -11.59 -4.82
C SER A 169 0.42 -11.48 -4.29
N ALA A 170 0.10 -12.23 -3.25
CA ALA A 170 -1.20 -12.15 -2.60
C ALA A 170 -1.44 -10.76 -1.96
N HIS A 171 -0.39 -10.03 -1.54
CA HIS A 171 -0.52 -8.64 -1.10
C HIS A 171 -0.91 -7.70 -2.24
N VAL A 172 -0.25 -7.82 -3.40
CA VAL A 172 -0.52 -6.95 -4.55
C VAL A 172 -1.93 -7.22 -5.10
N TYR A 173 -2.28 -8.48 -5.35
CA TYR A 173 -3.64 -8.81 -5.82
C TYR A 173 -4.71 -8.54 -4.75
N GLY A 174 -4.39 -8.72 -3.47
CA GLY A 174 -5.32 -8.40 -2.37
C GLY A 174 -5.62 -6.91 -2.28
N ALA A 175 -4.62 -6.05 -2.48
CA ALA A 175 -4.79 -4.61 -2.60
C ALA A 175 -5.76 -4.23 -3.74
N PHE A 176 -5.59 -4.85 -4.92
CA PHE A 176 -6.52 -4.64 -6.04
C PHE A 176 -7.90 -5.27 -5.81
N THR A 177 -8.00 -6.33 -5.03
CA THR A 177 -9.29 -6.91 -4.61
C THR A 177 -10.04 -5.93 -3.72
N ALA A 178 -9.36 -5.30 -2.76
CA ALA A 178 -9.93 -4.24 -1.94
C ALA A 178 -10.38 -3.03 -2.80
N LEU A 179 -9.63 -2.66 -3.84
CA LEU A 179 -10.07 -1.63 -4.80
C LEU A 179 -11.34 -2.01 -5.55
N TRP A 180 -11.42 -3.24 -6.08
CA TRP A 180 -12.60 -3.71 -6.80
C TRP A 180 -13.83 -3.82 -5.90
N LEU A 181 -13.64 -4.12 -4.62
CA LEU A 181 -14.70 -4.09 -3.61
C LEU A 181 -15.29 -2.68 -3.48
N VAL A 182 -14.43 -1.65 -3.45
CA VAL A 182 -14.90 -0.25 -3.44
C VAL A 182 -15.58 0.14 -4.76
N TYR A 183 -15.07 -0.28 -5.91
CA TYR A 183 -15.73 -0.02 -7.19
C TYR A 183 -17.12 -0.67 -7.28
N TRP A 184 -17.28 -1.88 -6.73
CA TRP A 184 -18.59 -2.52 -6.61
C TRP A 184 -19.53 -1.72 -5.70
N MET A 185 -19.04 -1.23 -4.55
CA MET A 185 -19.83 -0.38 -3.66
C MET A 185 -20.29 0.92 -4.33
N GLN A 186 -19.41 1.55 -5.12
CA GLN A 186 -19.71 2.78 -5.85
C GLN A 186 -20.57 2.57 -7.11
N SER A 187 -20.79 1.32 -7.53
CA SER A 187 -21.63 1.01 -8.69
C SER A 187 -23.10 1.35 -8.40
N ARG A 188 -23.88 1.77 -9.40
CA ARG A 188 -25.31 2.07 -9.18
C ARG A 188 -26.13 0.82 -8.85
N HIS A 189 -25.83 -0.29 -9.52
CA HIS A 189 -26.54 -1.55 -9.38
C HIS A 189 -25.73 -2.54 -8.53
N VAL A 190 -26.44 -3.39 -7.78
CA VAL A 190 -25.83 -4.50 -7.02
C VAL A 190 -25.21 -5.53 -7.98
N LEU A 191 -25.89 -5.79 -9.09
CA LEU A 191 -25.38 -6.60 -10.20
C LEU A 191 -24.52 -5.73 -11.13
N ALA A 192 -23.27 -5.51 -10.74
CA ALA A 192 -22.27 -4.81 -11.55
C ALA A 192 -21.25 -5.84 -12.09
N PRO A 193 -21.36 -6.24 -13.38
CA PRO A 193 -20.67 -7.43 -13.88
C PRO A 193 -19.14 -7.30 -13.82
N LEU A 194 -18.59 -6.14 -14.20
CA LEU A 194 -17.14 -5.94 -14.18
C LEU A 194 -16.56 -6.03 -12.75
N PRO A 195 -17.02 -5.26 -11.74
CA PRO A 195 -16.53 -5.44 -10.38
C PRO A 195 -16.75 -6.84 -9.80
N LEU A 196 -17.91 -7.46 -10.06
CA LEU A 196 -18.21 -8.81 -9.56
C LEU A 196 -17.30 -9.87 -10.18
N LEU A 197 -17.06 -9.80 -11.49
CA LEU A 197 -16.11 -10.68 -12.18
C LEU A 197 -14.69 -10.48 -11.64
N SER A 198 -14.27 -9.23 -11.45
CA SER A 198 -12.96 -8.92 -10.87
C SER A 198 -12.79 -9.51 -9.48
N LEU A 199 -13.81 -9.37 -8.62
CA LEU A 199 -13.81 -9.92 -7.27
C LEU A 199 -13.78 -11.45 -7.29
N ALA A 200 -14.51 -12.09 -8.20
CA ALA A 200 -14.51 -13.55 -8.33
C ALA A 200 -13.13 -14.07 -8.77
N VAL A 201 -12.53 -13.48 -9.81
CA VAL A 201 -11.22 -13.89 -10.33
C VAL A 201 -10.11 -13.63 -9.31
N LEU A 202 -10.04 -12.41 -8.77
CA LEU A 202 -9.00 -12.06 -7.80
C LEU A 202 -9.18 -12.82 -6.49
N GLY A 203 -10.42 -12.99 -6.02
CA GLY A 203 -10.73 -13.82 -4.85
C GLY A 203 -10.31 -15.28 -5.03
N GLY A 204 -10.60 -15.86 -6.21
CA GLY A 204 -10.13 -17.19 -6.58
C GLY A 204 -8.61 -17.30 -6.58
N LEU A 205 -7.91 -16.31 -7.14
CA LEU A 205 -6.44 -16.24 -7.10
C LEU A 205 -5.91 -16.20 -5.67
N LEU A 206 -6.49 -15.35 -4.80
CA LEU A 206 -6.07 -15.25 -3.39
C LEU A 206 -6.24 -16.58 -2.66
N VAL A 207 -7.34 -17.30 -2.88
CA VAL A 207 -7.53 -18.65 -2.33
C VAL A 207 -6.48 -19.62 -2.88
N ALA A 208 -6.18 -19.57 -4.18
CA ALA A 208 -5.17 -20.41 -4.82
C ALA A 208 -3.73 -20.14 -4.33
N THR A 209 -3.41 -18.90 -3.89
CA THR A 209 -2.11 -18.61 -3.24
C THR A 209 -1.94 -19.35 -1.92
N GLY A 210 -3.05 -19.74 -1.28
CA GLY A 210 -3.05 -20.36 0.04
C GLY A 210 -2.62 -19.42 1.17
N SER A 211 -2.46 -18.13 0.93
CA SER A 211 -2.12 -17.16 1.97
C SER A 211 -3.36 -16.73 2.75
N ARG A 212 -3.30 -16.83 4.09
CA ARG A 212 -4.38 -16.36 4.98
C ARG A 212 -4.32 -14.84 5.21
N THR A 213 -3.15 -14.24 5.04
CA THR A 213 -2.92 -12.81 5.34
C THR A 213 -3.80 -11.85 4.53
N PRO A 214 -3.93 -11.96 3.19
CA PRO A 214 -4.82 -11.10 2.42
C PRO A 214 -6.30 -11.25 2.81
N LEU A 215 -6.71 -12.42 3.29
CA LEU A 215 -8.09 -12.64 3.75
C LEU A 215 -8.39 -11.85 5.02
N VAL A 216 -7.43 -11.77 5.95
CA VAL A 216 -7.51 -10.90 7.12
C VAL A 216 -7.60 -9.43 6.68
N GLY A 217 -6.77 -9.04 5.72
CA GLY A 217 -6.83 -7.72 5.10
C GLY A 217 -8.21 -7.37 4.52
N LEU A 218 -8.79 -8.28 3.73
CA LEU A 218 -10.10 -8.10 3.12
C LEU A 218 -11.24 -8.09 4.14
N ALA A 219 -11.16 -8.91 5.19
CA ALA A 219 -12.11 -8.89 6.29
C ALA A 219 -12.10 -7.52 7.00
N ALA A 220 -10.92 -6.99 7.30
CA ALA A 220 -10.78 -5.65 7.87
C ALA A 220 -11.31 -4.55 6.92
N SER A 221 -11.05 -4.67 5.62
CA SER A 221 -11.63 -3.77 4.61
C SER A 221 -13.15 -3.82 4.57
N LEU A 222 -13.77 -5.00 4.67
CA LEU A 222 -15.22 -5.14 4.75
C LEU A 222 -15.79 -4.46 6.00
N VAL A 223 -15.16 -4.66 7.16
CA VAL A 223 -15.56 -3.98 8.41
C VAL A 223 -15.46 -2.46 8.25
N TRP A 224 -14.36 -1.96 7.70
CA TRP A 224 -14.20 -0.53 7.41
C TRP A 224 -15.30 -0.01 6.49
N LEU A 225 -15.65 -0.75 5.45
CA LEU A 225 -16.68 -0.38 4.49
C LEU A 225 -18.10 -0.40 5.10
N VAL A 226 -18.40 -1.32 6.02
CA VAL A 226 -19.64 -1.30 6.81
C VAL A 226 -19.73 -0.02 7.65
N LEU A 227 -18.60 0.41 8.24
CA LEU A 227 -18.55 1.58 9.13
C LEU A 227 -18.53 2.91 8.38
N ALA A 228 -17.80 2.98 7.27
CA ALA A 228 -17.48 4.23 6.58
C ALA A 228 -18.19 4.40 5.22
N GLY A 229 -18.71 3.32 4.63
CA GLY A 229 -19.31 3.30 3.30
C GLY A 229 -20.80 2.94 3.28
N ASP A 230 -21.26 2.32 2.19
CA ASP A 230 -22.64 1.84 2.02
C ASP A 230 -22.88 0.55 2.83
N ARG A 231 -23.51 0.71 4.00
CA ARG A 231 -23.82 -0.38 4.92
C ARG A 231 -24.58 -1.54 4.25
N LYS A 232 -25.51 -1.29 3.32
CA LYS A 232 -26.33 -2.38 2.73
C LYS A 232 -25.47 -3.29 1.87
N LYS A 233 -24.71 -2.72 0.94
CA LYS A 233 -23.81 -3.50 0.08
C LYS A 233 -22.68 -4.16 0.86
N SER A 234 -22.13 -3.48 1.86
CA SER A 234 -21.09 -4.06 2.70
C SER A 234 -21.59 -5.25 3.51
N LEU A 235 -22.83 -5.21 4.01
CA LEU A 235 -23.45 -6.37 4.68
C LEU A 235 -23.68 -7.54 3.70
N ILE A 236 -24.08 -7.27 2.45
CA ILE A 236 -24.19 -8.30 1.42
C ILE A 236 -22.82 -8.94 1.14
N ALA A 237 -21.78 -8.14 0.92
CA ALA A 237 -20.43 -8.67 0.68
C ALA A 237 -19.91 -9.45 1.90
N LEU A 238 -20.16 -8.98 3.12
CA LEU A 238 -19.81 -9.69 4.33
C LEU A 238 -20.55 -11.03 4.45
N ALA A 239 -21.85 -11.05 4.18
CA ALA A 239 -22.64 -12.28 4.18
C ALA A 239 -22.16 -13.29 3.13
N LEU A 240 -21.83 -12.83 1.92
CA LEU A 240 -21.26 -13.67 0.86
C LEU A 240 -19.88 -14.21 1.23
N ALA A 241 -19.02 -13.38 1.84
CA ALA A 241 -17.71 -13.82 2.29
C ALA A 241 -17.82 -14.88 3.40
N VAL A 242 -18.72 -14.69 4.37
CA VAL A 242 -18.99 -15.67 5.42
C VAL A 242 -19.57 -16.96 4.84
N ALA A 243 -20.56 -16.87 3.94
CA ALA A 243 -21.14 -18.04 3.28
C ALA A 243 -20.09 -18.82 2.46
N GLY A 244 -19.21 -18.12 1.73
CA GLY A 244 -18.11 -18.73 1.00
C GLY A 244 -17.10 -19.42 1.91
N ALA A 245 -16.76 -18.81 3.05
CA ALA A 245 -15.88 -19.42 4.05
C ALA A 245 -16.50 -20.68 4.70
N LEU A 246 -17.79 -20.64 5.03
CA LEU A 246 -18.53 -21.78 5.56
C LEU A 246 -18.61 -22.91 4.52
N LEU A 247 -18.90 -22.60 3.26
CA LEU A 247 -18.91 -23.58 2.19
C LEU A 247 -17.54 -24.24 2.01
N ALA A 248 -16.46 -23.45 2.02
CA ALA A 248 -15.09 -23.97 1.96
C ALA A 248 -14.76 -24.88 3.15
N TYR A 249 -15.23 -24.53 4.36
CA TYR A 249 -15.09 -25.36 5.55
C TYR A 249 -15.81 -26.70 5.44
N VAL A 250 -17.03 -26.70 4.89
CA VAL A 250 -17.80 -27.93 4.69
C VAL A 250 -17.20 -28.82 3.61
N LEU A 251 -16.72 -28.24 2.50
CA LEU A 251 -16.20 -29.00 1.36
C LEU A 251 -14.74 -29.46 1.56
N TYR A 252 -13.93 -28.68 2.25
CA TYR A 252 -12.49 -28.91 2.42
C TYR A 252 -12.03 -28.60 3.85
N PRO A 253 -12.54 -29.32 4.87
CA PRO A 253 -12.22 -29.04 6.27
C PRO A 253 -10.72 -29.11 6.54
N GLU A 254 -10.01 -30.07 5.92
CA GLU A 254 -8.56 -30.25 6.09
C GLU A 254 -7.74 -29.09 5.55
N ALA A 255 -8.21 -28.41 4.49
CA ALA A 255 -7.53 -27.21 3.97
C ALA A 255 -7.56 -26.04 4.97
N ILE A 256 -8.54 -26.04 5.90
CA ILE A 256 -8.70 -25.04 6.95
C ILE A 256 -8.07 -25.50 8.27
N ILE A 257 -8.21 -26.78 8.64
CA ILE A 257 -7.80 -27.33 9.94
C ILE A 257 -6.33 -27.81 9.95
N GLN A 258 -5.85 -28.51 8.91
CA GLN A 258 -4.50 -29.14 8.91
C GLN A 258 -3.34 -28.19 8.60
N ARG A 259 -3.61 -26.95 8.19
CA ARG A 259 -2.54 -25.95 8.04
C ARG A 259 -2.16 -25.46 9.43
N GLY A 260 -1.20 -26.19 10.01
CA GLY A 260 -0.75 -26.18 11.39
C GLY A 260 -0.41 -24.82 11.96
N ALA A 261 -0.20 -24.80 13.28
CA ALA A 261 0.23 -23.62 14.01
C ALA A 261 1.35 -22.92 13.23
N SER A 262 1.04 -21.73 12.72
CA SER A 262 2.06 -20.89 12.11
C SER A 262 3.17 -20.70 13.15
N PHE A 263 4.44 -20.75 12.76
CA PHE A 263 5.54 -20.40 13.68
C PHE A 263 5.45 -18.96 14.22
N ARG A 264 4.48 -18.16 13.76
CA ARG A 264 4.21 -16.78 14.20
C ARG A 264 4.26 -16.55 15.72
N PRO A 265 3.63 -17.36 16.61
CA PRO A 265 3.74 -17.13 18.05
C PRO A 265 5.18 -17.22 18.56
N GLU A 266 5.97 -18.18 18.06
CA GLU A 266 7.38 -18.35 18.40
C GLU A 266 8.23 -17.19 17.84
N ILE A 267 8.00 -16.85 16.57
CA ILE A 267 8.61 -15.71 15.88
C ILE A 267 8.36 -14.41 16.66
N TRP A 268 7.11 -14.17 17.06
CA TRP A 268 6.73 -12.96 17.79
C TRP A 268 7.26 -12.96 19.22
N ALA A 269 7.30 -14.11 19.89
CA ALA A 269 7.89 -14.21 21.22
C ALA A 269 9.39 -13.85 21.20
N ASP A 270 10.15 -14.37 20.22
CA ASP A 270 11.57 -14.03 20.11
C ASP A 270 11.78 -12.59 19.63
N ALA A 271 10.96 -12.08 18.70
CA ALA A 271 11.01 -10.67 18.31
C ALA A 271 10.74 -9.74 19.49
N LEU A 272 9.75 -10.04 20.34
CA LEU A 272 9.45 -9.27 21.56
C LEU A 272 10.57 -9.37 22.60
N ARG A 273 11.22 -10.53 22.73
CA ARG A 273 12.41 -10.70 23.57
C ARG A 273 13.52 -9.76 23.12
N GLN A 274 13.84 -9.73 21.83
CA GLN A 274 14.85 -8.82 21.26
C GLN A 274 14.44 -7.35 21.42
N ILE A 275 13.16 -7.00 21.19
CA ILE A 275 12.64 -5.64 21.45
C ILE A 275 12.87 -5.22 22.90
N GLY A 276 12.74 -6.15 23.86
CA GLY A 276 12.96 -5.93 25.28
C GLY A 276 14.39 -5.50 25.64
N GLU A 277 15.37 -5.75 24.77
CA GLU A 277 16.77 -5.33 24.96
C GLU A 277 16.94 -3.82 24.75
N HIS A 278 16.17 -3.22 23.82
CA HIS A 278 16.20 -1.79 23.48
C HIS A 278 14.80 -1.20 23.27
N PRO A 279 13.93 -1.17 24.30
CA PRO A 279 12.49 -0.92 24.11
C PRO A 279 12.15 0.50 23.66
N TRP A 280 12.92 1.51 24.09
CA TRP A 280 12.60 2.91 23.82
C TRP A 280 13.05 3.38 22.44
N LEU A 281 14.32 3.15 22.11
CA LEU A 281 14.95 3.63 20.87
C LEU A 281 15.02 2.57 19.76
N GLY A 282 14.83 1.29 20.10
CA GLY A 282 15.01 0.19 19.17
C GLY A 282 16.47 -0.10 18.86
N HIS A 283 16.68 -1.15 18.06
CA HIS A 283 17.99 -1.61 17.59
C HIS A 283 18.60 -0.73 16.50
N GLY A 284 17.83 0.23 15.98
CA GLY A 284 18.20 1.10 14.88
C GLY A 284 17.75 0.58 13.52
N TYR A 285 17.57 1.51 12.58
CA TYR A 285 17.05 1.20 11.26
C TYR A 285 17.99 0.27 10.46
N ASP A 286 17.42 -0.76 9.82
CA ASP A 286 18.13 -1.77 9.02
C ASP A 286 19.08 -2.67 9.85
N HIS A 287 18.99 -2.64 11.19
CA HIS A 287 19.66 -3.62 12.05
C HIS A 287 19.12 -5.03 11.77
N PRO A 288 19.98 -6.05 11.60
CA PRO A 288 19.53 -7.39 11.31
C PRO A 288 18.77 -8.00 12.49
N MET A 289 17.57 -8.49 12.26
CA MET A 289 16.84 -9.34 13.19
C MET A 289 17.24 -10.79 12.94
N ARG A 290 17.43 -11.57 14.00
CA ARG A 290 17.78 -12.99 13.90
C ARG A 290 16.88 -13.80 14.81
N ILE A 291 15.95 -14.55 14.23
CA ILE A 291 14.98 -15.38 14.95
C ILE A 291 15.37 -16.84 14.75
N ALA A 292 15.69 -17.52 15.83
CA ALA A 292 15.96 -18.96 15.83
C ALA A 292 14.70 -19.73 16.25
N LEU A 293 14.20 -20.57 15.35
CA LEU A 293 13.06 -21.43 15.59
C LEU A 293 13.48 -22.78 16.18
N SER A 294 12.59 -23.44 16.90
CA SER A 294 12.79 -24.72 17.57
C SER A 294 13.12 -25.85 16.59
N ASN A 295 12.77 -25.70 15.32
CA ASN A 295 13.10 -26.62 14.23
C ASN A 295 14.48 -26.36 13.59
N GLY A 296 15.26 -25.42 14.14
CA GLY A 296 16.59 -25.06 13.65
C GLY A 296 16.61 -24.05 12.50
N MET A 297 15.45 -23.58 12.02
CA MET A 297 15.39 -22.53 11.01
C MET A 297 15.78 -21.17 11.59
N LEU A 298 16.55 -20.41 10.82
CA LEU A 298 16.85 -19.01 11.12
C LEU A 298 16.02 -18.12 10.19
N LEU A 299 15.20 -17.27 10.78
CA LEU A 299 14.43 -16.24 10.07
C LEU A 299 14.99 -14.86 10.38
N ALA A 300 14.82 -13.94 9.43
CA ALA A 300 15.32 -12.57 9.53
C ALA A 300 14.20 -11.54 9.66
N ASP A 301 12.96 -12.00 9.90
CA ASP A 301 11.82 -11.12 9.98
C ASP A 301 10.69 -11.60 10.89
N PRO A 302 9.94 -10.66 11.51
CA PRO A 302 8.87 -11.00 12.43
C PRO A 302 7.56 -11.36 11.73
N HIS A 303 7.49 -11.33 10.39
CA HIS A 303 6.24 -11.43 9.62
C HIS A 303 5.13 -10.51 10.16
N ASN A 304 5.50 -9.32 10.61
CA ASN A 304 4.62 -8.27 11.12
C ASN A 304 5.34 -6.92 11.00
N ILE A 305 4.80 -6.01 10.17
CA ILE A 305 5.44 -4.73 9.84
C ILE A 305 5.55 -3.85 11.09
N GLU A 306 4.52 -3.82 11.92
CA GLU A 306 4.46 -3.02 13.14
C GLU A 306 5.47 -3.51 14.19
N LEU A 307 5.66 -4.82 14.32
CA LEU A 307 6.74 -5.39 15.13
C LEU A 307 8.12 -5.06 14.55
N GLY A 308 8.26 -5.04 13.22
CA GLY A 308 9.49 -4.58 12.56
C GLY A 308 9.81 -3.12 12.85
N VAL A 309 8.79 -2.24 12.86
CA VAL A 309 8.94 -0.84 13.27
C VAL A 309 9.32 -0.72 14.74
N LEU A 310 8.67 -1.48 15.62
CA LEU A 310 8.95 -1.49 17.05
C LEU A 310 10.37 -2.02 17.35
N PHE A 311 10.83 -3.04 16.64
CA PHE A 311 12.20 -3.55 16.75
C PHE A 311 13.23 -2.51 16.33
N ALA A 312 13.05 -1.90 15.15
CA ALA A 312 14.02 -0.96 14.61
C ALA A 312 14.02 0.39 15.37
N GLY A 313 12.84 0.90 15.71
CA GLY A 313 12.67 2.26 16.25
C GLY A 313 12.20 2.34 17.70
N GLY A 314 11.95 1.22 18.36
CA GLY A 314 11.40 1.20 19.72
C GLY A 314 10.01 1.82 19.82
N ILE A 315 9.58 2.09 21.04
CA ILE A 315 8.29 2.73 21.34
C ILE A 315 8.18 4.09 20.63
N ILE A 316 9.28 4.86 20.56
CA ILE A 316 9.26 6.18 19.90
C ILE A 316 8.98 6.03 18.40
N GLY A 317 9.66 5.10 17.73
CA GLY A 317 9.43 4.82 16.31
C GLY A 317 8.00 4.34 16.04
N LEU A 318 7.48 3.45 16.90
CA LEU A 318 6.11 2.96 16.82
C LEU A 318 5.08 4.09 17.01
N LEU A 319 5.28 4.99 17.97
CA LEU A 319 4.36 6.12 18.18
C LEU A 319 4.33 7.07 16.97
N LEU A 320 5.49 7.35 16.37
CA LEU A 320 5.58 8.16 15.14
C LEU A 320 4.90 7.45 13.96
N TRP A 321 5.06 6.14 13.84
CA TRP A 321 4.38 5.31 12.86
C TRP A 321 2.86 5.33 13.03
N LEU A 322 2.38 5.12 14.25
CA LEU A 322 0.95 5.18 14.59
C LEU A 322 0.36 6.58 14.36
N ALA A 323 1.13 7.65 14.57
CA ALA A 323 0.69 9.01 14.27
C ALA A 323 0.38 9.21 12.77
N ILE A 324 1.14 8.59 11.87
CA ILE A 324 0.86 8.62 10.42
C ILE A 324 -0.51 7.99 10.15
N TYR A 325 -0.75 6.78 10.66
CA TYR A 325 -2.04 6.08 10.49
C TYR A 325 -3.19 6.82 11.16
N ALA A 326 -3.00 7.34 12.38
CA ALA A 326 -4.02 8.09 13.10
C ALA A 326 -4.46 9.34 12.34
N LEU A 327 -3.51 10.12 11.80
CA LEU A 327 -3.82 11.29 10.96
C LEU A 327 -4.53 10.89 9.67
N ALA A 328 -4.05 9.83 8.99
CA ALA A 328 -4.66 9.33 7.77
C ALA A 328 -6.11 8.86 7.99
N PHE A 329 -6.37 8.09 9.04
CA PHE A 329 -7.71 7.60 9.36
C PHE A 329 -8.62 8.68 9.94
N ALA A 330 -8.11 9.63 10.72
CA ALA A 330 -8.88 10.78 11.16
C ALA A 330 -9.34 11.62 9.95
N PHE A 331 -8.46 11.85 8.98
CA PHE A 331 -8.83 12.49 7.72
C PHE A 331 -9.83 11.65 6.92
N ALA A 332 -9.61 10.34 6.79
CA ALA A 332 -10.50 9.45 6.07
C ALA A 332 -11.90 9.43 6.68
N TRP A 333 -12.01 9.31 8.00
CA TRP A 333 -13.28 9.28 8.72
C TRP A 333 -14.07 10.58 8.52
N LYS A 334 -13.42 11.73 8.66
CA LYS A 334 -14.04 13.05 8.43
C LYS A 334 -14.52 13.25 6.99
N ASN A 335 -13.86 12.61 6.02
CA ASN A 335 -14.12 12.79 4.59
C ASN A 335 -14.67 11.54 3.90
N ARG A 336 -15.22 10.58 4.66
CA ARG A 336 -15.65 9.25 4.18
C ARG A 336 -16.74 9.29 3.10
N GLN A 337 -17.47 10.40 3.00
CA GLN A 337 -18.47 10.64 1.94
C GLN A 337 -17.84 10.81 0.55
N SER A 338 -16.53 11.12 0.47
CA SER A 338 -15.83 11.19 -0.81
C SER A 338 -15.49 9.78 -1.32
N PRO A 339 -15.96 9.39 -2.53
CA PRO A 339 -15.65 8.08 -3.10
C PRO A 339 -14.15 7.79 -3.20
N ALA A 340 -13.35 8.81 -3.51
CA ALA A 340 -11.89 8.67 -3.60
C ALA A 340 -11.23 8.44 -2.22
N VAL A 341 -11.75 9.08 -1.17
CA VAL A 341 -11.27 8.87 0.21
C VAL A 341 -11.64 7.48 0.70
N LEU A 342 -12.86 7.02 0.42
CA LEU A 342 -13.29 5.67 0.77
C LEU A 342 -12.41 4.62 0.07
N LEU A 343 -12.07 4.83 -1.20
CA LEU A 343 -11.14 3.98 -1.95
C LEU A 343 -9.75 3.93 -1.31
N ALA A 344 -9.12 5.08 -1.09
CA ALA A 344 -7.77 5.14 -0.55
C ALA A 344 -7.68 4.61 0.90
N SER A 345 -8.70 4.90 1.73
CA SER A 345 -8.76 4.42 3.12
C SER A 345 -9.04 2.92 3.22
N THR A 346 -9.91 2.36 2.38
CA THR A 346 -10.16 0.91 2.36
C THR A 346 -8.91 0.14 1.95
N TRP A 347 -8.17 0.67 0.97
CA TRP A 347 -6.88 0.14 0.58
C TRP A 347 -5.86 0.26 1.73
N LEU A 348 -5.82 1.37 2.46
CA LEU A 348 -4.96 1.50 3.63
C LEU A 348 -5.31 0.51 4.74
N VAL A 349 -6.59 0.25 5.00
CA VAL A 349 -7.06 -0.74 5.98
C VAL A 349 -6.63 -2.15 5.57
N PHE A 350 -6.80 -2.51 4.29
CA PHE A 350 -6.29 -3.78 3.76
C PHE A 350 -4.79 -3.93 4.05
N GLY A 351 -4.04 -2.86 3.78
CA GLY A 351 -2.60 -2.81 3.97
C GLY A 351 -2.16 -2.99 5.40
N LEU A 352 -2.76 -2.23 6.33
CA LEU A 352 -2.48 -2.31 7.77
C LEU A 352 -2.80 -3.70 8.33
N ALA A 353 -4.00 -4.22 8.04
CA ALA A 353 -4.42 -5.53 8.54
C ALA A 353 -3.59 -6.69 7.96
N SER A 354 -3.19 -6.58 6.68
CA SER A 354 -2.26 -7.55 6.10
C SER A 354 -0.87 -7.44 6.72
N GLY A 355 -0.37 -6.21 6.93
CA GLY A 355 0.94 -5.91 7.52
C GLY A 355 1.13 -6.46 8.94
N LEU A 356 0.06 -6.54 9.74
CA LEU A 356 0.07 -7.16 11.08
C LEU A 356 0.33 -8.67 11.06
N THR A 357 0.24 -9.30 9.89
CA THR A 357 0.34 -10.76 9.76
C THR A 357 1.35 -11.21 8.71
N GLU A 358 1.98 -10.30 7.98
CA GLU A 358 3.05 -10.60 7.04
C GLU A 358 3.88 -9.35 6.73
N GLY A 359 5.18 -9.55 6.49
CA GLY A 359 6.10 -8.50 6.07
C GLY A 359 7.01 -7.93 7.16
N ASN A 360 8.11 -7.35 6.74
CA ASN A 360 9.15 -6.76 7.60
C ASN A 360 9.44 -5.30 7.24
N ALA A 361 9.41 -5.02 5.94
CA ALA A 361 10.01 -3.81 5.43
C ALA A 361 9.02 -2.65 5.42
N PHE A 362 9.20 -1.70 6.32
CA PHE A 362 8.39 -0.48 6.41
C PHE A 362 8.97 0.68 5.56
N LEU A 363 10.29 0.82 5.40
CA LEU A 363 10.90 1.84 4.52
C LEU A 363 11.68 1.24 3.31
N PRO A 364 11.16 0.28 2.54
CA PRO A 364 11.91 -0.32 1.44
C PRO A 364 11.98 0.56 0.19
N ARG A 365 12.87 0.18 -0.74
CA ARG A 365 12.74 0.56 -2.16
C ARG A 365 11.37 0.09 -2.72
N PRO A 366 10.89 0.64 -3.85
CA PRO A 366 9.60 0.25 -4.44
C PRO A 366 9.47 -1.26 -4.59
N LYS A 367 8.58 -1.87 -3.81
CA LYS A 367 8.28 -3.30 -3.83
C LYS A 367 6.84 -3.54 -3.35
N GLU A 368 6.45 -4.79 -3.14
CA GLU A 368 5.06 -5.20 -2.86
C GLU A 368 4.51 -4.53 -1.60
N HIS A 369 5.37 -4.25 -0.62
CA HIS A 369 5.02 -3.57 0.62
C HIS A 369 4.51 -2.13 0.39
N TRP A 370 4.88 -1.48 -0.72
CA TRP A 370 4.34 -0.17 -1.08
C TRP A 370 2.84 -0.23 -1.39
N PHE A 371 2.32 -1.37 -1.87
CA PHE A 371 0.89 -1.58 -2.08
C PHE A 371 0.13 -1.70 -0.75
N LEU A 372 0.80 -2.01 0.35
CA LEU A 372 0.19 -2.07 1.67
C LEU A 372 0.24 -0.70 2.38
N ILE A 373 1.38 -0.02 2.31
CA ILE A 373 1.63 1.18 3.12
C ILE A 373 1.58 2.46 2.27
N TRP A 374 2.56 2.62 1.39
CA TRP A 374 2.93 3.94 0.86
C TRP A 374 2.02 4.44 -0.25
N ILE A 375 1.53 3.57 -1.13
CA ILE A 375 0.60 3.93 -2.21
C ILE A 375 -0.75 4.41 -1.64
N PRO A 376 -1.45 3.66 -0.75
CA PRO A 376 -2.70 4.15 -0.18
C PRO A 376 -2.52 5.40 0.70
N LEU A 377 -1.41 5.51 1.45
CA LEU A 377 -1.08 6.75 2.17
C LEU A 377 -0.85 7.93 1.23
N ALA A 378 -0.12 7.75 0.12
CA ALA A 378 0.11 8.79 -0.88
C ALA A 378 -1.20 9.27 -1.52
N LEU A 379 -2.16 8.37 -1.76
CA LEU A 379 -3.49 8.74 -2.25
C LEU A 379 -4.29 9.55 -1.21
N LEU A 380 -4.29 9.15 0.07
CA LEU A 380 -4.93 9.94 1.13
C LEU A 380 -4.27 11.30 1.33
N TYR A 381 -2.94 11.36 1.30
CA TYR A 381 -2.17 12.60 1.31
C TYR A 381 -2.56 13.51 0.13
N ALA A 382 -2.65 12.96 -1.08
CA ALA A 382 -3.03 13.71 -2.27
C ALA A 382 -4.44 14.31 -2.15
N LEU A 383 -5.40 13.53 -1.62
CA LEU A 383 -6.76 13.99 -1.35
C LEU A 383 -6.82 15.05 -0.24
N TRP A 384 -5.95 14.93 0.78
CA TRP A 384 -5.80 15.95 1.80
C TRP A 384 -5.32 17.26 1.18
N VAL A 385 -4.22 17.24 0.42
CA VAL A 385 -3.68 18.43 -0.24
C VAL A 385 -4.71 19.05 -1.18
N GLN A 386 -5.43 18.24 -1.96
CA GLN A 386 -6.49 18.72 -2.86
C GLN A 386 -7.61 19.41 -2.08
N LYS A 387 -8.06 18.84 -0.96
CA LYS A 387 -9.10 19.45 -0.12
C LYS A 387 -8.62 20.76 0.50
N SER A 388 -7.44 20.77 1.12
CA SER A 388 -6.84 21.98 1.71
C SER A 388 -6.68 23.10 0.68
N ALA A 389 -6.37 22.76 -0.58
CA ALA A 389 -6.33 23.74 -1.66
C ALA A 389 -7.71 24.30 -1.99
N ARG A 390 -8.76 23.46 -2.03
CA ARG A 390 -10.15 23.90 -2.26
C ARG A 390 -10.66 24.80 -1.14
N ASP A 391 -10.52 24.38 0.11
CA ASP A 391 -11.02 25.12 1.28
C ASP A 391 -10.41 26.54 1.33
N LYS A 392 -9.11 26.68 1.02
CA LYS A 392 -8.44 28.00 0.94
C LYS A 392 -8.98 28.91 -0.16
N ASN A 393 -9.50 28.35 -1.26
CA ASN A 393 -10.09 29.15 -2.33
C ASN A 393 -11.48 29.67 -1.95
N GLU A 394 -12.25 28.89 -1.20
CA GLU A 394 -13.58 29.25 -0.72
C GLU A 394 -13.51 30.36 0.34
N THR A 395 -12.51 30.32 1.23
CA THR A 395 -12.30 31.41 2.20
C THR A 395 -11.77 32.71 1.59
N ALA A 396 -11.25 32.66 0.37
CA ALA A 396 -10.67 33.81 -0.35
C ALA A 396 -11.60 34.36 -1.45
N SER A 397 -12.80 33.81 -1.59
CA SER A 397 -13.92 34.34 -2.38
C SER A 397 -14.96 34.91 -1.45
#